data_AF-A0AAE3QIT7-F1
#
_entry.id   AF-A0AAE3QIT7-F1
#
_cell.length_a   1.000
_cell.length_b   1.000
_cell.length_c   1.000
_cell.angle_alpha   90.00
_cell.angle_beta   90.00
_cell.angle_gamma   90.00
#
_symmetry.space_group_name_H-M   'P 1'
#
loop_
_entity.id
_entity.type
_entity.pdbx_description
1 polymer ?
#
loop_
_entity_poly.entity_id
_entity_poly.type
_entity_poly.pdbx_seq_one_letter_code
_entity_poly.pdbx_strand_id
1 'polypeptide(L)'
;MENWDFYFEGLKAIGSISSQPKYQGVVGFLYEWQTLVSGSIALTAGALVYGQLRVQRQQLENDRLKHRDLLKRQERAARIRIPHALAELSEFVEEGLKLWVAGSKLNALELPTKPVDTLMAVAEWLDEASYESVHELVSALQVFQSRHLEPGRSYFGRGQPGKDLAVLAFHIDRLFPFGRLKNDEPVHFVRPNRDDIAATLQRYHSSLVLHAGSETVIKQRVQQVLNLLPDPSRRNDGRAAHKD
;
A
#
# COMPACT_ATOMS: atom_id res chain seq x y z
N MET A 1 -5.44 31.55 -16.04
CA MET A 1 -5.07 31.80 -17.45
C MET A 1 -4.74 33.27 -17.56
N GLU A 2 -3.58 33.63 -17.03
CA GLU A 2 -3.19 35.02 -16.77
C GLU A 2 -2.15 35.49 -17.77
N ASN A 3 -2.53 36.55 -18.50
CA ASN A 3 -1.75 37.76 -18.72
C ASN A 3 -0.37 37.63 -19.39
N TRP A 4 -0.29 36.91 -20.51
CA TRP A 4 0.87 36.99 -21.42
C TRP A 4 0.79 38.14 -22.44
N ASP A 5 -0.37 38.77 -22.60
CA ASP A 5 -0.57 39.82 -23.62
C ASP A 5 0.11 41.16 -23.25
N PHE A 6 0.36 41.42 -21.96
CA PHE A 6 1.01 42.66 -21.52
C PHE A 6 2.50 42.75 -21.91
N TYR A 7 3.18 41.61 -22.09
CA TYR A 7 4.60 41.59 -22.48
C TYR A 7 4.81 41.79 -23.99
N PHE A 8 3.82 41.45 -24.82
CA PHE A 8 3.95 41.58 -26.28
C PHE A 8 3.58 42.98 -26.81
N GLU A 9 2.71 43.73 -26.13
CA GLU A 9 2.48 45.14 -26.51
C GLU A 9 3.67 46.04 -26.17
N GLY A 10 4.38 45.77 -25.07
CA GLY A 10 5.64 46.45 -24.75
C GLY A 10 6.74 46.21 -25.78
N LEU A 11 6.78 45.04 -26.43
CA LEU A 11 7.76 44.70 -27.46
C LEU A 11 7.42 45.25 -28.85
N LYS A 12 6.12 45.45 -29.18
CA LYS A 12 5.73 46.08 -30.46
C LYS A 12 5.99 47.59 -30.50
N ALA A 13 5.96 48.27 -29.35
CA ALA A 13 6.30 49.69 -29.27
C ALA A 13 7.81 49.98 -29.47
N ILE A 14 8.68 48.97 -29.40
CA ILE A 14 10.13 49.11 -29.60
C ILE A 14 10.52 48.96 -31.08
N GLY A 15 9.59 48.53 -31.96
CA GLY A 15 9.87 48.18 -33.35
C GLY A 15 9.79 49.31 -34.40
N SER A 16 9.44 50.56 -34.07
CA SER A 16 9.10 51.57 -35.08
C SER A 16 9.71 52.97 -34.90
N ILE A 17 10.93 53.06 -34.37
CA ILE A 17 11.72 54.32 -34.44
C ILE A 17 13.13 54.00 -34.95
N SER A 18 13.23 53.75 -36.26
CA SER A 18 14.50 53.75 -37.00
C SER A 18 14.55 54.94 -37.95
N SER A 19 14.59 56.15 -37.38
CA SER A 19 15.08 57.34 -38.06
C SER A 19 16.31 57.80 -37.30
N GLN A 20 17.49 57.33 -37.71
CA GLN A 20 18.76 57.78 -37.13
C GLN A 20 18.93 59.28 -37.38
N PRO A 21 18.95 60.14 -36.34
CA PRO A 21 19.58 61.43 -36.48
C PRO A 21 21.09 61.18 -36.41
N LYS A 22 21.85 61.69 -37.37
CA LYS A 22 23.31 61.77 -37.24
C LYS A 22 23.63 62.72 -36.07
N TYR A 23 23.62 62.21 -34.84
CA TYR A 23 24.14 62.92 -33.68
C TYR A 23 25.67 62.91 -33.76
N GLN A 24 26.23 63.93 -34.42
CA GLN A 24 27.67 64.22 -34.34
C GLN A 24 27.97 64.85 -32.97
N GLY A 25 28.47 64.06 -32.02
CA GLY A 25 29.00 64.53 -30.73
C GLY A 25 28.37 63.88 -29.49
N VAL A 26 28.37 64.63 -28.39
CA VAL A 26 28.14 64.21 -26.99
C VAL A 26 26.89 63.34 -26.77
N VAL A 27 25.83 63.51 -27.57
CA VAL A 27 24.59 62.73 -27.45
C VAL A 27 24.77 61.27 -27.89
N GLY A 28 25.57 61.01 -28.93
CA GLY A 28 25.91 59.64 -29.34
C GLY A 28 26.75 58.93 -28.28
N PHE A 29 27.69 59.66 -27.66
CA PHE A 29 28.50 59.17 -26.54
C PHE A 29 27.65 58.82 -25.30
N LEU A 30 26.65 59.65 -24.97
CA LEU A 30 25.70 59.37 -23.88
C LEU A 30 24.84 58.13 -24.17
N TYR A 31 24.43 57.92 -25.42
CA TYR A 31 23.63 56.75 -25.82
C TYR A 31 24.45 55.45 -25.82
N GLU A 32 25.70 55.50 -26.27
CA GLU A 32 26.66 54.39 -26.17
C GLU A 32 27.03 54.07 -24.71
N TRP A 33 27.07 55.08 -23.85
CA TRP A 33 27.28 54.85 -22.42
C TRP A 33 26.05 54.20 -21.75
N GLN A 34 24.84 54.56 -22.18
CA GLN A 34 23.59 53.97 -21.68
C GLN A 34 23.48 52.47 -21.99
N THR A 35 23.91 52.02 -23.18
CA THR A 35 23.91 50.59 -23.55
C THR A 35 24.96 49.79 -22.77
N LEU A 36 26.09 50.43 -22.42
CA LEU A 36 27.11 49.84 -21.57
C LEU A 36 26.62 49.68 -20.12
N VAL A 37 25.90 50.69 -19.61
CA VAL A 37 25.27 50.65 -18.28
C VAL A 37 24.19 49.57 -18.22
N SER A 38 23.29 49.47 -19.21
CA SER A 38 22.25 48.43 -19.20
C SER A 38 22.82 47.01 -19.31
N GLY A 39 23.90 46.83 -20.09
CA GLY A 39 24.65 45.56 -20.14
C GLY A 39 25.26 45.18 -18.79
N SER A 40 25.83 46.14 -18.06
CA SER A 40 26.42 45.89 -16.73
C SER A 40 25.37 45.49 -15.67
N ILE A 41 24.20 46.13 -15.72
CA ILE A 41 23.06 45.80 -14.84
C ILE A 41 22.54 44.40 -15.16
N ALA A 42 22.41 44.07 -16.45
CA ALA A 42 21.96 42.75 -16.88
C ALA A 42 22.90 41.62 -16.43
N LEU A 43 24.23 41.82 -16.51
CA LEU A 43 25.20 40.84 -16.01
C LEU A 43 25.14 40.67 -14.49
N THR A 44 24.98 41.77 -13.75
CA THR A 44 24.86 41.74 -12.29
C THR A 44 23.58 41.03 -11.86
N ALA A 45 22.45 41.33 -12.52
CA ALA A 45 21.19 40.64 -12.29
C ALA A 45 21.29 39.14 -12.63
N GLY A 46 21.90 38.78 -13.76
CA GLY A 46 22.14 37.40 -14.16
C GLY A 46 22.99 36.63 -13.14
N ALA A 47 24.05 37.25 -12.60
CA ALA A 47 24.89 36.64 -11.57
C ALA A 47 24.13 36.41 -10.25
N LEU A 48 23.30 37.36 -9.82
CA LEU A 48 22.45 37.23 -8.64
C LEU A 48 21.41 36.10 -8.81
N VAL A 49 20.72 36.06 -9.95
CA VAL A 49 19.74 35.02 -10.28
C VAL A 49 20.40 33.64 -10.32
N TYR A 50 21.58 33.54 -10.94
CA TYR A 50 22.36 32.29 -10.96
C TYR A 50 22.72 31.81 -9.54
N GLY A 51 23.14 32.73 -8.67
CA GLY A 51 23.40 32.45 -7.26
C GLY A 51 22.16 31.91 -6.53
N GLN A 52 21.01 32.56 -6.71
CA GLN A 52 19.74 32.13 -6.10
C GLN A 52 19.29 30.75 -6.61
N LEU A 53 19.40 30.49 -7.92
CA LEU A 53 19.08 29.19 -8.52
C LEU A 53 19.92 28.05 -7.93
N ARG A 54 21.21 28.29 -7.64
CA ARG A 54 22.06 27.28 -6.98
C ARG A 54 21.57 26.96 -5.57
N VAL A 55 21.21 27.96 -4.78
CA VAL A 55 20.71 27.77 -3.41
C VAL A 55 19.36 27.05 -3.41
N GLN A 56 18.45 27.42 -4.32
CA GLN A 56 17.15 26.75 -4.46
C GLN A 56 17.29 25.28 -4.83
N ARG A 57 18.22 24.93 -5.73
CA ARG A 57 18.47 23.52 -6.08
C ARG A 57 18.95 22.72 -4.86
N GLN A 58 19.86 23.27 -4.07
CA GLN A 58 20.33 22.61 -2.84
C GLN A 58 19.21 22.48 -1.80
N GLN A 59 18.34 23.48 -1.67
CA GLN A 59 17.17 23.41 -0.78
C GLN A 59 16.19 22.33 -1.22
N LEU A 60 15.88 22.24 -2.51
CA LEU A 60 15.00 21.21 -3.07
C LEU A 60 15.53 19.80 -2.85
N GLU A 61 16.84 19.58 -2.98
CA GLU A 61 17.46 18.28 -2.70
C GLU A 61 17.35 17.93 -1.21
N ASN A 62 17.68 18.86 -0.33
CA ASN A 62 17.57 18.67 1.12
C ASN A 62 16.12 18.43 1.57
N ASP A 63 15.16 19.15 0.98
CA ASP A 63 13.74 18.99 1.30
C ASP A 63 13.21 17.65 0.81
N ARG A 64 13.64 17.18 -0.38
CA ARG A 64 13.34 15.83 -0.85
C ARG A 64 13.91 14.76 0.09
N LEU A 65 15.14 14.92 0.56
CA LEU A 65 15.75 13.99 1.52
C LEU A 65 14.97 13.96 2.83
N LYS A 66 14.68 15.13 3.41
CA LYS A 66 13.86 15.24 4.63
C LYS A 66 12.48 14.61 4.46
N HIS A 67 11.82 14.85 3.32
CA HIS A 67 10.51 14.28 3.05
C HIS A 67 10.56 12.75 2.97
N ARG A 68 11.57 12.18 2.29
CA ARG A 68 11.77 10.73 2.26
C ARG A 68 12.04 10.15 3.65
N ASP A 69 12.81 10.84 4.49
CA ASP A 69 13.06 10.40 5.85
C ASP A 69 11.81 10.46 6.73
N LEU A 70 10.95 11.46 6.54
CA LEU A 70 9.66 11.54 7.21
C LEU A 70 8.74 10.37 6.82
N LEU A 71 8.64 10.07 5.52
CA LEU A 71 7.85 8.94 5.02
C LEU A 71 8.35 7.61 5.60
N LYS A 72 9.67 7.38 5.61
CA LYS A 72 10.26 6.18 6.22
C LYS A 72 9.98 6.07 7.72
N ARG A 73 9.97 7.19 8.44
CA ARG A 73 9.64 7.21 9.88
C ARG A 73 8.17 6.88 10.10
N GLN A 74 7.28 7.43 9.28
CA GLN A 74 5.85 7.15 9.33
C GLN A 74 5.57 5.68 9.01
N GLU A 75 6.17 5.14 7.96
CA GLU A 75 6.08 3.72 7.61
C GLU A 75 6.55 2.82 8.76
N ARG A 76 7.72 3.07 9.35
CA ARG A 76 8.21 2.30 10.51
C ARG A 76 7.27 2.41 11.71
N ALA A 77 6.77 3.60 12.00
CA ALA A 77 5.82 3.83 13.09
C ALA A 77 4.50 3.08 12.86
N ALA A 78 4.05 3.01 11.60
CA ALA A 78 2.86 2.28 11.21
C ALA A 78 3.07 0.77 11.34
N ARG A 79 4.22 0.25 10.87
CA ARG A 79 4.60 -1.18 10.99
C ARG A 79 4.63 -1.67 12.45
N ILE A 80 5.05 -0.84 13.40
CA ILE A 80 5.07 -1.21 14.85
C ILE A 80 3.67 -1.56 15.38
N ARG A 81 2.60 -0.98 14.81
CA ARG A 81 1.22 -1.23 15.26
C ARG A 81 0.65 -2.53 14.70
N ILE A 82 1.17 -3.00 13.56
CA ILE A 82 0.67 -4.20 12.85
C ILE A 82 0.70 -5.45 13.74
N PRO A 83 1.81 -5.83 14.40
CA PRO A 83 1.85 -7.07 15.18
C PRO A 83 0.82 -7.13 16.31
N HIS A 84 0.48 -5.99 16.90
CA HIS A 84 -0.51 -5.93 17.96
C HIS A 84 -1.91 -6.19 17.41
N ALA A 85 -2.29 -5.53 16.31
CA ALA A 85 -3.55 -5.80 15.62
C ALA A 85 -3.64 -7.25 15.12
N LEU A 86 -2.56 -7.77 14.56
CA LEU A 86 -2.49 -9.17 14.10
C LEU A 86 -2.61 -10.19 15.25
N ALA A 87 -2.09 -9.87 16.45
CA ALA A 87 -2.24 -10.73 17.62
C ALA A 87 -3.71 -10.84 18.04
N GLU A 88 -4.42 -9.71 18.17
CA GLU A 88 -5.85 -9.71 18.48
C GLU A 88 -6.67 -10.45 17.40
N LEU A 89 -6.33 -10.27 16.11
CA LEU A 89 -6.97 -11.03 15.03
C LEU A 89 -6.65 -12.53 15.06
N SER A 90 -5.43 -12.91 15.48
CA SER A 90 -5.07 -14.32 15.62
C SER A 90 -5.86 -15.01 16.73
N GLU A 91 -6.13 -14.32 17.83
CA GLU A 91 -6.99 -14.81 18.92
C GLU A 91 -8.43 -15.01 18.43
N PHE A 92 -8.97 -14.03 17.69
CA PHE A 92 -10.28 -14.15 17.04
C PHE A 92 -10.38 -15.36 16.10
N VAL A 93 -9.36 -15.58 15.26
CA VAL A 93 -9.34 -16.73 14.35
C VAL A 93 -9.23 -18.05 15.12
N GLU A 94 -8.42 -18.10 16.18
CA GLU A 94 -8.31 -19.29 17.02
C GLU A 94 -9.64 -19.64 17.69
N GLU A 95 -10.33 -18.65 18.26
CA GLU A 95 -11.67 -18.84 18.85
C GLU A 95 -12.70 -19.29 17.81
N GLY A 96 -12.65 -18.68 16.61
CA GLY A 96 -13.44 -19.11 15.46
C GLY A 96 -13.22 -20.57 15.08
N LEU A 97 -11.96 -21.01 15.03
CA LEU A 97 -11.60 -22.39 14.72
C LEU A 97 -12.10 -23.36 15.81
N LYS A 98 -11.99 -22.99 17.10
CA LYS A 98 -12.52 -23.78 18.22
C LYS A 98 -14.03 -23.96 18.11
N LEU A 99 -14.77 -22.89 17.90
CA LEU A 99 -16.24 -22.92 17.76
C LEU A 99 -16.67 -23.71 16.52
N TRP A 100 -15.98 -23.54 15.39
CA TRP A 100 -16.24 -24.30 14.18
C TRP A 100 -16.06 -25.80 14.41
N VAL A 101 -14.96 -26.23 15.04
CA VAL A 101 -14.69 -27.64 15.32
C VAL A 101 -15.69 -28.24 16.31
N ALA A 102 -16.07 -27.49 17.35
CA ALA A 102 -17.12 -27.87 18.28
C ALA A 102 -18.51 -27.99 17.62
N GLY A 103 -18.70 -27.42 16.42
CA GLY A 103 -19.99 -27.37 15.74
C GLY A 103 -20.93 -26.31 16.31
N SER A 104 -20.40 -25.39 17.10
CA SER A 104 -21.12 -24.24 17.63
C SER A 104 -21.36 -23.20 16.53
N LYS A 105 -22.33 -22.31 16.76
CA LYS A 105 -22.61 -21.22 15.82
C LYS A 105 -21.53 -20.14 15.96
N LEU A 106 -21.01 -19.66 14.83
CA LEU A 106 -19.97 -18.63 14.79
C LEU A 106 -20.52 -17.23 15.04
N ASN A 107 -21.82 -17.01 14.94
CA ASN A 107 -22.45 -15.72 15.24
C ASN A 107 -22.37 -15.31 16.73
N ALA A 108 -21.83 -16.17 17.60
CA ALA A 108 -21.46 -15.81 18.97
C ALA A 108 -20.14 -15.03 19.04
N LEU A 109 -19.32 -15.06 17.98
CA LEU A 109 -18.11 -14.25 17.89
C LEU A 109 -18.45 -12.81 17.51
N GLU A 110 -17.74 -11.88 18.13
CA GLU A 110 -17.74 -10.48 17.73
C GLU A 110 -16.48 -10.19 16.92
N LEU A 111 -16.62 -9.42 15.84
CA LEU A 111 -15.47 -8.99 15.05
C LEU A 111 -14.69 -7.96 15.87
N PRO A 112 -13.36 -8.13 16.04
CA PRO A 112 -12.56 -7.14 16.74
C PRO A 112 -12.37 -5.91 15.84
N THR A 113 -13.17 -4.88 16.05
CA THR A 113 -13.20 -3.65 15.22
C THR A 113 -11.89 -2.86 15.32
N LYS A 114 -11.35 -2.72 16.53
CA LYS A 114 -10.13 -1.93 16.78
C LYS A 114 -8.90 -2.44 16.00
N PRO A 115 -8.58 -3.74 15.92
CA PRO A 115 -7.56 -4.27 15.02
C PRO A 115 -7.79 -3.97 13.55
N VAL A 116 -9.03 -4.08 13.07
CA VAL A 116 -9.38 -3.80 11.68
C VAL A 116 -9.14 -2.32 11.37
N ASP A 117 -9.64 -1.42 12.22
CA ASP A 117 -9.41 0.02 12.09
C ASP A 117 -7.92 0.36 12.11
N THR A 118 -7.15 -0.33 12.95
CA THR A 118 -5.70 -0.16 13.03
C THR A 118 -5.02 -0.59 11.74
N LEU A 119 -5.40 -1.72 11.14
CA LEU A 119 -4.86 -2.16 9.86
C LEU A 119 -5.23 -1.20 8.73
N MET A 120 -6.47 -0.71 8.69
CA MET A 120 -6.92 0.28 7.71
C MET A 120 -6.15 1.61 7.83
N ALA A 121 -5.90 2.08 9.06
CA ALA A 121 -5.14 3.30 9.30
C ALA A 121 -3.65 3.16 8.94
N VAL A 122 -3.09 1.97 9.13
CA VAL A 122 -1.68 1.69 8.78
C VAL A 122 -1.50 1.55 7.26
N ALA A 123 -2.52 1.08 6.54
CA ALA A 123 -2.47 0.84 5.10
C ALA A 123 -2.05 2.08 4.28
N GLU A 124 -2.41 3.29 4.73
CA GLU A 124 -2.02 4.56 4.10
C GLU A 124 -0.50 4.75 3.98
N TRP A 125 0.27 4.14 4.89
CA TRP A 125 1.71 4.34 5.02
C TRP A 125 2.53 3.17 4.47
N LEU A 126 1.88 2.17 3.90
CA LEU A 126 2.53 0.98 3.35
C LEU A 126 2.91 1.17 1.89
N ASP A 127 3.90 0.41 1.44
CA ASP A 127 4.15 0.23 0.02
C ASP A 127 3.00 -0.54 -0.65
N GLU A 128 2.86 -0.41 -1.97
CA GLU A 128 1.77 -0.99 -2.75
C GLU A 128 1.58 -2.51 -2.53
N ALA A 129 2.69 -3.26 -2.46
CA ALA A 129 2.60 -4.71 -2.33
C ALA A 129 2.14 -5.12 -0.93
N SER A 130 2.67 -4.48 0.11
CA SER A 130 2.22 -4.71 1.49
C SER A 130 0.79 -4.20 1.72
N TYR A 131 0.41 -3.09 1.08
CA TYR A 131 -0.96 -2.59 1.06
C TYR A 131 -1.92 -3.64 0.52
N GLU A 132 -1.61 -4.25 -0.63
CA GLU A 132 -2.43 -5.32 -1.23
C GLU A 132 -2.65 -6.47 -0.25
N SER A 133 -1.60 -6.92 0.45
CA SER A 133 -1.72 -7.99 1.45
C SER A 133 -2.62 -7.63 2.63
N VAL A 134 -2.54 -6.38 3.13
CA VAL A 134 -3.40 -5.90 4.21
C VAL A 134 -4.84 -5.73 3.73
N HIS A 135 -5.03 -5.18 2.53
CA HIS A 135 -6.32 -5.03 1.89
C HIS A 135 -7.03 -6.37 1.72
N GLU A 136 -6.32 -7.40 1.26
CA GLU A 136 -6.86 -8.75 1.09
C GLU A 136 -7.24 -9.41 2.44
N LEU A 137 -6.46 -9.17 3.50
CA LEU A 137 -6.85 -9.60 4.85
C LEU A 137 -8.13 -8.91 5.32
N VAL A 138 -8.24 -7.59 5.19
CA VAL A 138 -9.43 -6.82 5.58
C VAL A 138 -10.65 -7.26 4.76
N SER A 139 -10.48 -7.46 3.46
CA SER A 139 -11.52 -7.95 2.55
C SER A 139 -12.01 -9.34 2.97
N ALA A 140 -11.08 -10.25 3.29
CA ALA A 140 -11.42 -11.58 3.77
C ALA A 140 -12.16 -11.55 5.11
N LEU A 141 -11.81 -10.64 6.02
CA LEU A 141 -12.50 -10.44 7.30
C LEU A 141 -13.94 -9.95 7.10
N GLN A 142 -14.16 -8.97 6.23
CA GLN A 142 -15.50 -8.46 5.92
C GLN A 142 -16.37 -9.53 5.27
N VAL A 143 -15.79 -10.31 4.34
CA VAL A 143 -16.47 -11.46 3.74
C VAL A 143 -16.84 -12.50 4.79
N PHE A 144 -15.93 -12.79 5.73
CA PHE A 144 -16.20 -13.71 6.83
C PHE A 144 -17.34 -13.22 7.72
N GLN A 145 -17.31 -11.94 8.12
CA GLN A 145 -18.36 -11.31 8.92
C GLN A 145 -19.73 -11.44 8.25
N SER A 146 -19.82 -11.04 6.98
CA SER A 146 -21.08 -11.08 6.23
C SER A 146 -21.64 -12.50 6.06
N ARG A 147 -20.77 -13.50 5.91
CA ARG A 147 -21.18 -14.89 5.69
C ARG A 147 -21.53 -15.65 6.97
N HIS A 148 -20.78 -15.44 8.05
CA HIS A 148 -20.78 -16.35 9.21
C HIS A 148 -21.20 -15.69 10.52
N LEU A 149 -21.06 -14.36 10.66
CA LEU A 149 -21.40 -13.64 11.89
C LEU A 149 -22.83 -13.07 11.84
N GLU A 150 -23.33 -12.70 10.65
CA GLU A 150 -24.69 -12.19 10.52
C GLU A 150 -25.77 -13.28 10.72
N PRO A 151 -26.79 -13.03 11.55
CA PRO A 151 -27.88 -13.97 11.76
C PRO A 151 -28.69 -14.17 10.46
N GLY A 152 -29.00 -15.44 10.15
CA GLY A 152 -29.91 -15.79 9.06
C GLY A 152 -29.27 -16.05 7.69
N ARG A 153 -27.93 -16.02 7.55
CA ARG A 153 -27.23 -16.17 6.25
C ARG A 153 -26.37 -17.43 6.08
N SER A 154 -26.42 -18.38 7.01
CA SER A 154 -25.57 -19.59 6.96
C SER A 154 -26.10 -20.66 5.98
N TYR A 155 -26.13 -20.34 4.68
CA TYR A 155 -26.42 -21.30 3.59
C TYR A 155 -25.16 -22.06 3.11
N PHE A 156 -24.00 -21.80 3.71
CA PHE A 156 -22.74 -22.37 3.27
C PHE A 156 -22.49 -23.76 3.86
N GLY A 157 -21.80 -24.62 3.09
CA GLY A 157 -21.46 -25.97 3.52
C GLY A 157 -20.59 -25.98 4.79
N ARG A 158 -20.66 -27.07 5.58
CA ARG A 158 -19.98 -27.20 6.89
C ARG A 158 -18.46 -26.93 6.88
N GLY A 159 -17.80 -27.09 5.74
CA GLY A 159 -16.37 -26.80 5.57
C GLY A 159 -16.04 -25.35 5.22
N GLN A 160 -17.02 -24.54 4.79
CA GLN A 160 -16.76 -23.17 4.34
C GLN A 160 -16.25 -22.24 5.44
N PRO A 161 -16.78 -22.27 6.69
CA PRO A 161 -16.25 -21.43 7.74
C PRO A 161 -14.81 -21.79 8.13
N GLY A 162 -14.50 -23.10 8.21
CA GLY A 162 -13.14 -23.56 8.48
C GLY A 162 -12.15 -23.16 7.39
N LYS A 163 -12.59 -23.16 6.12
CA LYS A 163 -11.80 -22.62 5.01
C LYS A 163 -11.53 -21.13 5.17
N ASP A 164 -12.57 -20.34 5.40
CA ASP A 164 -12.43 -18.87 5.50
C ASP A 164 -11.55 -18.49 6.70
N LEU A 165 -11.70 -19.16 7.86
CA LEU A 165 -10.82 -18.99 9.02
C LEU A 165 -9.37 -19.37 8.75
N ALA A 166 -9.13 -20.46 8.02
CA ALA A 166 -7.77 -20.86 7.66
C ALA A 166 -7.10 -19.88 6.67
N VAL A 167 -7.87 -19.30 5.75
CA VAL A 167 -7.40 -18.22 4.87
C VAL A 167 -7.00 -16.98 5.69
N LEU A 168 -7.83 -16.60 6.67
CA LEU A 168 -7.51 -15.49 7.57
C LEU A 168 -6.23 -15.76 8.37
N ALA A 169 -6.11 -16.92 9.00
CA ALA A 169 -4.90 -17.32 9.73
C ALA A 169 -3.65 -17.26 8.83
N PHE A 170 -3.75 -17.74 7.59
CA PHE A 170 -2.64 -17.69 6.63
C PHE A 170 -2.17 -16.26 6.34
N HIS A 171 -3.10 -15.33 6.08
CA HIS A 171 -2.75 -13.94 5.81
C HIS A 171 -2.17 -13.24 7.05
N ILE A 172 -2.72 -13.52 8.24
CA ILE A 172 -2.20 -13.01 9.52
C ILE A 172 -0.75 -13.47 9.73
N ASP A 173 -0.47 -14.76 9.57
CA ASP A 173 0.86 -15.33 9.73
C ASP A 173 1.91 -14.72 8.80
N ARG A 174 1.51 -14.41 7.56
CA ARG A 174 2.40 -13.78 6.57
C ARG A 174 2.74 -12.33 6.91
N LEU A 175 1.82 -11.61 7.54
CA LEU A 175 2.02 -10.19 7.90
C LEU A 175 2.80 -10.02 9.21
N PHE A 176 2.89 -11.06 10.06
CA PHE A 176 3.63 -10.99 11.32
C PHE A 176 5.14 -10.67 11.15
N PRO A 177 5.90 -11.36 10.27
CA PRO A 177 7.30 -11.03 10.03
C PRO A 177 7.51 -9.58 9.57
N PHE A 178 6.58 -9.06 8.77
CA PHE A 178 6.61 -7.70 8.25
C PHE A 178 6.38 -6.65 9.34
N GLY A 179 5.33 -6.81 10.15
CA GLY A 179 5.10 -5.92 11.28
C GLY A 179 6.22 -5.95 12.33
N ARG A 180 6.93 -7.07 12.44
CA ARG A 180 8.09 -7.22 13.35
C ARG A 180 9.39 -6.63 12.78
N LEU A 181 9.37 -6.01 11.61
CA LEU A 181 10.56 -5.48 10.94
C LEU A 181 11.67 -6.54 10.76
N LYS A 182 11.30 -7.83 10.67
CA LYS A 182 12.27 -8.90 10.43
C LYS A 182 12.74 -8.92 8.98
N ASN A 183 11.84 -8.53 8.08
CA ASN A 183 12.10 -8.40 6.66
C ASN A 183 11.90 -6.93 6.28
N ASP A 184 12.91 -6.32 5.66
CA ASP A 184 12.79 -4.99 5.04
C ASP A 184 12.00 -5.06 3.72
N GLU A 185 11.86 -6.26 3.16
CA GLU A 185 11.15 -6.50 1.92
C GLU A 185 9.62 -6.35 2.08
N PRO A 186 8.95 -5.85 1.04
CA PRO A 186 7.50 -5.74 1.02
C PRO A 186 6.84 -7.12 1.02
N VAL A 187 5.66 -7.24 1.64
CA VAL A 187 4.92 -8.51 1.65
C VAL A 187 3.97 -8.54 0.49
N HIS A 188 4.34 -9.29 -0.55
CA HIS A 188 3.46 -9.55 -1.67
C HIS A 188 2.27 -10.43 -1.26
N PHE A 189 1.11 -10.07 -1.78
CA PHE A 189 -0.09 -10.88 -1.68
C PHE A 189 0.15 -12.23 -2.36
N VAL A 190 -0.20 -13.30 -1.65
CA VAL A 190 -0.19 -14.66 -2.18
C VAL A 190 -1.52 -15.28 -1.80
N ARG A 191 -2.22 -15.78 -2.81
CA ARG A 191 -3.44 -16.54 -2.61
C ARG A 191 -3.08 -17.92 -2.03
N PRO A 192 -3.63 -18.31 -0.87
CA PRO A 192 -3.29 -19.60 -0.27
C PRO A 192 -3.76 -20.75 -1.17
N ASN A 193 -2.85 -21.70 -1.39
CA ASN A 193 -3.15 -22.95 -2.06
C ASN A 193 -3.67 -24.00 -1.06
N ARG A 194 -3.96 -25.22 -1.55
CA ARG A 194 -4.47 -26.30 -0.72
C ARG A 194 -3.49 -26.71 0.39
N ASP A 195 -2.20 -26.74 0.09
CA ASP A 195 -1.15 -27.15 1.02
C ASP A 195 -0.90 -26.08 2.09
N ASP A 196 -0.99 -24.80 1.73
CA ASP A 196 -0.93 -23.67 2.65
C ASP A 196 -2.04 -23.74 3.69
N ILE A 197 -3.26 -24.05 3.25
CA ILE A 197 -4.40 -24.20 4.15
C ILE A 197 -4.24 -25.44 5.03
N ALA A 198 -3.76 -26.56 4.48
CA ALA A 198 -3.48 -27.75 5.27
C ALA A 198 -2.42 -27.49 6.35
N ALA A 199 -1.31 -26.84 6.00
CA ALA A 199 -0.24 -26.47 6.92
C ALA A 199 -0.72 -25.47 7.99
N THR A 200 -1.60 -24.54 7.62
CA THR A 200 -2.20 -23.59 8.55
C THR A 200 -3.09 -24.31 9.56
N LEU A 201 -4.02 -25.16 9.11
CA LEU A 201 -4.86 -25.95 10.00
C LEU A 201 -4.06 -26.90 10.90
N GLN A 202 -2.98 -27.48 10.38
CA GLN A 202 -2.09 -28.35 11.15
C GLN A 202 -1.43 -27.62 12.32
N ARG A 203 -1.11 -26.32 12.19
CA ARG A 203 -0.56 -25.53 13.29
C ARG A 203 -1.54 -25.39 14.45
N TYR A 204 -2.84 -25.30 14.17
CA TYR A 204 -3.88 -25.24 15.19
C TYR A 204 -4.31 -26.62 15.69
N HIS A 205 -3.79 -27.72 15.14
CA HIS A 205 -4.27 -29.09 15.42
C HIS A 205 -4.36 -29.39 16.91
N SER A 206 -3.32 -29.08 17.68
CA SER A 206 -3.29 -29.31 19.14
C SER A 206 -4.40 -28.56 19.87
N SER A 207 -4.63 -27.30 19.53
CA SER A 207 -5.72 -26.49 20.10
C SER A 207 -7.09 -27.06 19.71
N LEU A 208 -7.24 -27.50 18.46
CA LEU A 208 -8.48 -28.08 17.95
C LEU A 208 -8.83 -29.42 18.63
N VAL A 209 -7.84 -30.31 18.86
CA VAL A 209 -8.03 -31.62 19.51
C VAL A 209 -8.65 -31.47 20.90
N LEU A 210 -8.19 -30.49 21.67
CA LEU A 210 -8.71 -30.21 23.01
C LEU A 210 -10.20 -29.84 23.00
N HIS A 211 -10.68 -29.18 21.94
CA HIS A 211 -12.05 -28.65 21.87
C HIS A 211 -13.02 -29.59 21.12
N ALA A 212 -12.52 -30.40 20.18
CA ALA A 212 -13.34 -31.36 19.44
C ALA A 212 -13.75 -32.58 20.29
N GLY A 213 -12.93 -32.91 21.29
CA GLY A 213 -13.03 -34.17 22.04
C GLY A 213 -12.70 -35.43 21.23
N SER A 214 -12.41 -35.31 19.92
CA SER A 214 -12.07 -36.44 19.05
C SER A 214 -11.21 -36.04 17.85
N GLU A 215 -10.09 -36.74 17.66
CA GLU A 215 -9.19 -36.57 16.53
C GLU A 215 -9.85 -36.96 15.19
N THR A 216 -10.76 -37.94 15.19
CA THR A 216 -11.44 -38.39 13.98
C THR A 216 -12.37 -37.31 13.42
N VAL A 217 -13.03 -36.57 14.31
CA VAL A 217 -13.90 -35.43 13.94
C VAL A 217 -13.08 -34.33 13.29
N ILE A 218 -11.89 -34.03 13.81
CA ILE A 218 -11.00 -33.02 13.25
C ILE A 218 -10.52 -33.44 11.86
N LYS A 219 -10.04 -34.68 11.71
CA LYS A 219 -9.60 -35.20 10.40
C LYS A 219 -10.72 -35.10 9.36
N GLN A 220 -11.95 -35.46 9.72
CA GLN A 220 -13.10 -35.32 8.83
C GLN A 220 -13.38 -33.87 8.45
N ARG A 221 -13.35 -32.94 9.42
CA ARG A 221 -13.60 -31.51 9.19
C ARG A 221 -12.50 -30.85 8.37
N VAL A 222 -11.24 -31.16 8.65
CA VAL A 222 -10.08 -30.71 7.86
C VAL A 222 -10.22 -31.23 6.43
N GLN A 223 -10.54 -32.52 6.24
CA GLN A 223 -10.77 -33.06 4.91
C GLN A 223 -11.93 -32.36 4.17
N GLN A 224 -13.03 -32.03 4.87
CA GLN A 224 -14.12 -31.23 4.29
C GLN A 224 -13.63 -29.87 3.81
N VAL A 225 -12.78 -29.18 4.57
CA VAL A 225 -12.16 -27.91 4.15
C VAL A 225 -11.29 -28.11 2.90
N LEU A 226 -10.41 -29.12 2.92
CA LEU A 226 -9.49 -29.38 1.81
C LEU A 226 -10.22 -29.77 0.52
N ASN A 227 -11.38 -30.43 0.62
CA ASN A 227 -12.22 -30.77 -0.53
C ASN A 227 -12.86 -29.53 -1.20
N LEU A 228 -12.95 -28.40 -0.50
CA LEU A 228 -13.44 -27.11 -1.06
C LEU A 228 -12.36 -26.33 -1.81
N LEU A 229 -11.13 -26.85 -1.83
CA LEU A 229 -9.99 -26.23 -2.50
C LEU A 229 -9.62 -27.01 -3.75
N PRO A 230 -9.29 -26.32 -4.85
CA PRO A 230 -8.86 -26.97 -6.08
C PRO A 230 -7.60 -27.79 -5.81
N ASP A 231 -7.57 -29.02 -6.32
CA ASP A 231 -6.42 -29.90 -6.21
C ASP A 231 -5.34 -29.45 -7.23
N PRO A 232 -4.13 -29.07 -6.77
CA PRO A 232 -3.06 -28.62 -7.66
C PRO A 232 -2.67 -29.72 -8.67
N SER A 233 -2.81 -30.99 -8.29
CA SER A 233 -2.45 -32.16 -9.11
C SER A 233 -3.32 -32.28 -10.37
N ARG A 234 -4.58 -31.84 -10.31
CA ARG A 234 -5.54 -31.96 -11.42
C ARG A 234 -5.37 -30.89 -12.51
N ARG A 235 -4.50 -29.88 -12.30
CA ARG A 235 -4.36 -28.76 -13.24
C ARG A 235 -3.36 -29.02 -14.36
N ASN A 236 -2.46 -30.00 -14.20
CA ASN A 236 -1.40 -30.27 -15.18
C ASN A 236 -1.79 -31.28 -16.28
N ASP A 237 -2.83 -32.09 -16.08
CA ASP A 237 -3.19 -33.15 -17.05
C ASP A 237 -3.93 -32.63 -18.30
N GLY A 238 -4.46 -31.40 -18.27
CA GLY A 238 -5.23 -30.83 -19.38
C GLY A 238 -4.44 -29.99 -20.39
N ARG A 239 -3.16 -29.69 -20.15
CA ARG A 239 -2.37 -28.76 -20.99
C ARG A 239 -1.34 -29.43 -21.90
N ALA A 240 -1.13 -30.74 -21.77
CA ALA A 240 -0.21 -31.50 -22.62
C ALA A 240 -0.83 -31.99 -23.94
N ALA A 241 -2.14 -31.86 -24.14
CA ALA A 241 -2.85 -32.48 -25.27
C ALA A 241 -3.12 -31.54 -26.48
N HIS A 242 -2.48 -30.36 -26.56
CA HIS A 242 -2.73 -29.41 -27.65
C HIS A 242 -1.46 -28.82 -28.27
N LYS A 243 -0.44 -29.67 -28.45
CA LYS A 243 0.68 -29.42 -29.36
C LYS A 243 0.74 -30.55 -30.36
N ASP A 244 -0.16 -30.50 -31.34
CA ASP A 244 -0.02 -31.13 -32.65
C ASP A 244 -0.50 -30.12 -33.70
#